data_AF-A0A7J7M566-F1
#
_entry.id   AF-A0A7J7M566-F1
#
_cell.length_a   1.000
_cell.length_b   1.000
_cell.length_c   1.000
_cell.angle_alpha   90.00
_cell.angle_beta   90.00
_cell.angle_gamma   90.00
#
_symmetry.space_group_name_H-M   'P 1'
#
loop_
_entity.id
_entity.type
_entity.pdbx_description
1 polymer ?
#
loop_
_entity_poly.entity_id
_entity_poly.type
_entity_poly.pdbx_seq_one_letter_code
_entity_poly.pdbx_strand_id
1 'polypeptide(L)'
;MKYPDDQRVTLATYLLQGKTDHWWDTAKKTIVETPILWASFQDRFFDQYFLQSYKDACIFELYMLEQEDMSISRYDQQFKELSHYI
;
A
#
# COMPACT_ATOMS: atom_id res chain seq x y z
N MET A 1 -21.26 2.89 -7.01
CA MET A 1 -21.55 3.97 -6.04
C MET A 1 -20.21 4.50 -5.56
N LYS A 2 -19.79 5.69 -5.97
CA LYS A 2 -18.53 6.28 -5.48
C LYS A 2 -18.83 6.95 -4.14
N TYR A 3 -18.23 6.47 -3.05
CA TYR A 3 -18.28 7.16 -1.76
C TYR A 3 -17.48 8.46 -1.86
N PRO A 4 -17.92 9.55 -1.22
CA PRO A 4 -17.12 10.77 -1.06
C PRO A 4 -15.75 10.45 -0.44
N ASP A 5 -14.69 11.05 -0.97
CA ASP A 5 -13.31 10.76 -0.57
C ASP A 5 -13.07 11.00 0.93
N ASP A 6 -13.67 12.06 1.48
CA ASP A 6 -13.62 12.41 2.91
C ASP A 6 -14.22 11.31 3.81
N GLN A 7 -15.29 10.65 3.37
CA GLN A 7 -15.88 9.53 4.10
C GLN A 7 -14.97 8.30 4.05
N ARG A 8 -14.34 8.04 2.90
CA ARG A 8 -13.41 6.91 2.73
C ARG A 8 -12.17 7.10 3.60
N VAL A 9 -11.61 8.31 3.61
CA VAL A 9 -10.48 8.67 4.49
C VAL A 9 -10.89 8.49 5.95
N THR A 10 -12.04 9.03 6.36
CA THR A 10 -12.53 8.90 7.74
C THR A 10 -12.63 7.43 8.18
N LEU A 11 -13.28 6.59 7.37
CA LEU A 11 -13.42 5.15 7.65
C LEU A 11 -12.07 4.44 7.71
N ALA A 12 -11.16 4.71 6.78
CA ALA A 12 -9.84 4.09 6.77
C ALA A 12 -9.00 4.50 7.98
N THR A 13 -9.08 5.77 8.38
CA THR A 13 -8.36 6.30 9.55
C THR A 13 -8.91 5.76 10.86
N TYR A 14 -10.22 5.50 10.94
CA TYR A 14 -10.85 4.84 12.08
C TYR A 14 -10.36 3.39 12.28
N LEU A 15 -9.90 2.72 11.22
CA LEU A 15 -9.34 1.38 11.29
C LEU A 15 -7.85 1.37 11.68
N LEU A 16 -7.18 2.53 11.72
CA LEU A 16 -5.81 2.63 12.22
C LEU A 16 -5.82 2.46 13.74
N GLN A 17 -5.06 1.50 14.25
CA GLN A 17 -4.99 1.21 15.68
C GLN A 17 -3.55 1.29 16.19
N GLY A 18 -3.39 1.60 17.48
CA GLY A 18 -2.08 1.62 18.14
C GLY A 18 -1.15 2.72 17.63
N LYS A 19 0.12 2.39 17.35
CA LYS A 19 1.14 3.36 16.91
C LYS A 19 0.80 4.06 15.58
N THR A 20 -0.10 3.46 14.80
CA THR A 20 -0.51 3.94 13.47
C THR A 20 -1.47 5.13 13.53
N ASP A 21 -2.25 5.25 14.60
CA ASP A 21 -3.19 6.35 14.81
C ASP A 21 -2.45 7.69 15.06
N HIS A 22 -1.47 7.69 15.98
CA HIS A 22 -0.65 8.88 16.27
C HIS A 22 0.18 9.37 15.09
N TRP A 23 0.60 8.48 14.21
CA TRP A 23 1.28 8.88 12.99
C TRP A 23 0.34 9.65 12.05
N TRP A 24 -0.89 9.18 11.85
CA TRP A 24 -1.82 9.81 10.92
C TRP A 24 -2.17 11.24 11.33
N ASP A 25 -2.29 11.50 12.63
CA ASP A 25 -2.46 12.85 13.18
C ASP A 25 -1.34 13.82 12.83
N THR A 26 -0.13 13.30 12.61
CA THR A 26 1.02 14.10 12.19
C THR A 26 1.09 14.18 10.67
N ALA A 27 0.87 13.06 9.96
CA ALA A 27 0.90 12.99 8.51
C ALA A 27 -0.16 13.89 7.86
N LYS A 28 -1.39 13.90 8.39
CA LYS A 28 -2.49 14.72 7.84
C LYS A 28 -2.21 16.22 7.89
N LYS A 29 -1.38 16.70 8.83
CA LYS A 29 -0.98 18.13 8.92
C LYS A 29 -0.07 18.56 7.77
N THR A 30 0.55 17.60 7.08
CA THR A 30 1.41 17.86 5.92
C THR A 30 0.65 17.83 4.59
N ILE A 31 -0.66 17.55 4.62
CA ILE A 31 -1.55 17.56 3.45
C ILE A 31 -2.22 18.93 3.41
N VAL A 32 -2.05 19.64 2.28
CA VAL A 32 -2.57 21.01 2.10
C VAL A 32 -4.05 21.01 1.68
N GLU A 33 -4.49 19.90 1.08
CA GLU A 33 -5.84 19.73 0.52
C GLU A 33 -6.90 19.53 1.61
N THR A 34 -8.01 20.26 1.50
CA THR A 34 -9.19 20.11 2.36
C THR A 34 -10.47 20.12 1.51
N PRO A 35 -11.30 19.05 1.52
CA PRO A 35 -11.11 17.80 2.26
C PRO A 35 -9.92 16.97 1.74
N ILE A 36 -9.34 16.13 2.59
CA ILE A 36 -8.26 15.21 2.20
C ILE A 36 -8.83 14.24 1.15
N LEU A 37 -8.22 14.23 -0.03
CA LEU A 37 -8.59 13.30 -1.09
C LEU A 37 -8.16 11.88 -0.73
N TRP A 38 -8.88 10.89 -1.25
CA TRP A 38 -8.57 9.49 -0.99
C TRP A 38 -7.18 9.12 -1.50
N ALA A 39 -6.79 9.66 -2.66
CA ALA A 39 -5.45 9.49 -3.22
C ALA A 39 -4.35 10.00 -2.28
N SER A 40 -4.52 11.21 -1.74
CA SER A 40 -3.55 11.84 -0.83
C SER A 40 -3.40 11.07 0.49
N PHE A 41 -4.47 10.44 0.99
CA PHE A 41 -4.39 9.49 2.11
C PHE A 41 -3.60 8.23 1.73
N GLN A 42 -3.91 7.62 0.58
CA GLN A 42 -3.25 6.40 0.11
C GLN A 42 -1.75 6.60 -0.07
N ASP A 43 -1.33 7.70 -0.70
CA ASP A 43 0.09 8.00 -0.93
C ASP A 43 0.84 8.07 0.41
N ARG A 44 0.33 8.82 1.38
CA ARG A 44 0.95 8.93 2.72
C ARG A 44 0.96 7.61 3.47
N PHE A 45 -0.14 6.85 3.41
CA PHE A 45 -0.28 5.58 4.10
C PHE A 45 0.69 4.53 3.53
N PHE A 46 0.78 4.44 2.21
CA PHE A 46 1.70 3.52 1.56
C PHE A 46 3.15 3.96 1.73
N ASP A 47 3.47 5.26 1.63
CA ASP A 47 4.80 5.81 1.94
C ASP A 47 5.32 5.39 3.32
N GLN A 48 4.46 5.49 4.35
CA GLN A 48 4.85 5.19 5.73
C GLN A 48 4.93 3.70 6.05
N TYR A 49 3.97 2.90 5.57
CA TYR A 49 3.80 1.51 6.03
C TYR A 49 4.13 0.46 4.98
N PHE A 50 4.20 0.82 3.70
CA PHE A 50 4.34 -0.12 2.59
C PHE A 50 5.48 0.22 1.60
N LEU A 51 6.13 1.38 1.62
CA LEU A 51 6.85 1.78 0.40
C LEU A 51 8.28 1.25 0.24
N GLN A 52 9.00 0.96 1.33
CA GLN A 52 10.37 0.45 1.20
C GLN A 52 10.43 -1.03 1.58
N SER A 53 9.96 -1.40 2.77
CA SER A 53 10.02 -2.78 3.25
C SER A 53 9.22 -3.78 2.40
N TYR A 54 8.06 -3.40 1.89
CA TYR A 54 7.26 -4.27 1.03
C TYR A 54 7.81 -4.33 -0.40
N LYS A 55 8.36 -3.23 -0.93
CA LYS A 55 9.09 -3.26 -2.20
C LYS A 55 10.33 -4.13 -2.08
N ASP A 56 11.10 -3.97 -1.01
CA ASP A 56 12.27 -4.80 -0.72
C ASP A 56 11.86 -6.27 -0.55
N ALA A 57 10.72 -6.56 0.09
CA ALA A 57 10.18 -7.92 0.20
C ALA A 57 9.70 -8.47 -1.15
N CYS A 58 8.99 -7.69 -1.98
CA CYS A 58 8.58 -8.11 -3.33
C CYS A 58 9.79 -8.33 -4.24
N ILE A 59 10.81 -7.47 -4.16
CA ILE A 59 12.08 -7.62 -4.88
C ILE A 59 12.81 -8.87 -4.41
N PHE A 60 12.86 -9.11 -3.09
CA PHE A 60 13.47 -10.32 -2.54
C PHE A 60 12.71 -11.58 -2.95
N GLU A 61 11.38 -11.59 -2.86
CA GLU A 61 10.54 -12.70 -3.32
C GLU A 61 10.68 -12.94 -4.82
N LEU A 62 10.74 -11.89 -5.64
CA LEU A 62 11.00 -12.00 -7.07
C LEU A 62 12.40 -12.55 -7.35
N TYR A 63 13.42 -12.11 -6.59
CA TYR A 63 14.79 -12.59 -6.73
C TYR A 63 14.93 -14.06 -6.35
N MET A 64 14.19 -14.50 -5.32
CA MET A 64 14.15 -15.89 -4.87
C MET A 64 13.12 -16.73 -5.65
N LEU A 65 12.36 -16.14 -6.58
CA LEU A 65 11.35 -16.87 -7.37
C LEU A 65 12.05 -17.75 -8.40
N GLU A 66 12.20 -19.02 -8.06
CA GLU A 66 12.60 -20.07 -9.00
C GLU A 66 11.36 -20.82 -9.48
N GLN A 67 11.37 -21.28 -10.74
CA GLN A 67 10.24 -22.03 -11.29
C GLN A 67 10.06 -23.38 -10.57
N GLU A 68 11.16 -24.04 -10.18
CA GLU A 68 11.17 -25.38 -9.56
C GLU A 68 10.17 -26.35 -10.23
N ASP A 69 9.31 -27.00 -9.43
CA ASP A 69 8.24 -27.90 -9.86
C ASP A 69 6.95 -27.18 -10.28
N MET A 70 6.93 -25.84 -10.30
CA MET A 70 5.75 -25.08 -10.72
C MET A 70 5.53 -25.18 -12.23
N SER A 71 4.27 -25.31 -12.61
CA SER A 71 3.87 -25.13 -14.00
C SER A 71 4.22 -23.72 -14.47
N ILE A 72 4.65 -23.58 -15.72
CA ILE A 72 5.02 -22.31 -16.35
C ILE A 72 3.94 -21.23 -16.17
N SER A 73 2.65 -21.61 -16.28
CA SER A 73 1.53 -20.68 -16.10
C SER A 73 1.44 -20.09 -14.69
N ARG A 74 1.78 -20.87 -13.66
CA ARG A 74 1.72 -20.44 -12.25
C ARG A 74 2.91 -19.54 -11.91
N TYR A 75 4.08 -19.90 -12.41
CA TYR A 75 5.28 -19.06 -12.31
C TYR A 75 5.07 -17.71 -13.01
N ASP A 76 4.54 -17.70 -14.25
CA ASP A 76 4.26 -16.46 -15.00
C ASP A 76 3.25 -15.55 -14.26
N GLN A 77 2.24 -16.13 -13.61
CA GLN A 77 1.30 -15.37 -12.80
C GLN A 77 1.98 -14.74 -11.57
N GLN A 78 2.74 -15.52 -10.79
CA GLN A 78 3.45 -14.99 -9.61
C GLN A 78 4.51 -13.95 -9.98
N PHE A 79 5.24 -14.16 -11.07
CA PHE A 79 6.20 -13.20 -11.59
C PHE A 79 5.51 -11.87 -11.94
N LYS A 80 4.37 -11.91 -12.63
CA LYS A 80 3.58 -10.71 -12.97
C LYS A 80 3.07 -9.99 -11.73
N GLU A 81 2.53 -10.72 -10.77
CA GLU A 81 2.03 -10.15 -9.50
C GLU A 81 3.15 -9.47 -8.71
N LEU A 82 4.32 -10.10 -8.57
CA LEU A 82 5.48 -9.53 -7.86
C LEU A 82 6.13 -8.35 -8.62
N SER A 83 6.21 -8.45 -9.95
CA SER A 83 6.75 -7.38 -10.80
C SER A 83 5.87 -6.13 -10.86
N HIS A 84 4.59 -6.23 -10.53
CA HIS A 84 3.67 -5.09 -10.55
C HIS A 84 4.00 -4.02 -9.51
N TYR A 85 4.72 -4.41 -8.46
CA TYR A 85 5.06 -3.56 -7.32
C TYR A 85 6.49 -2.99 -7.37
N ILE A 86 7.24 -3.28 -8.44
CA ILE A 86 8.63 -2.85 -8.70
C ILE A 86 8.64 -1.87 -9.87
#